data_AF-A0A3M3YMQ9-F1
#
_entry.id   AF-A0A3M3YMQ9-F1
#
_cell.length_a   1.000
_cell.length_b   1.000
_cell.length_c   1.000
_cell.angle_alpha   90.00
_cell.angle_beta   90.00
_cell.angle_gamma   90.00
#
_symmetry.space_group_name_H-M   'P 1'
#
loop_
_entity.id
_entity.type
_entity.pdbx_description
1 polymer ?
#
loop_
_entity_poly.entity_id
_entity_poly.type
_entity_poly.pdbx_seq_one_letter_code
_entity_poly.pdbx_strand_id
1 'polypeptide(L)'
;MDLFTYHRSTFSHRVRIALALKGLDYTALPVSLMRVADVDLLSQWYAAHRYGAGLEAYPRIQRVERLAMQHPACQRAHPDAQPDKPE
;
A
#
# COMPACT_ATOMS: atom_id res chain seq x y z
N MET A 1 4.56 6.33 -24.05
CA MET A 1 3.91 6.74 -22.78
C MET A 1 4.35 5.81 -21.67
N ASP A 2 4.49 6.30 -20.45
CA ASP A 2 4.79 5.45 -19.30
C ASP A 2 3.51 4.81 -18.74
N LEU A 3 3.54 3.49 -18.54
CA LEU A 3 2.44 2.74 -17.94
C LEU A 3 2.88 2.11 -16.63
N PHE A 4 2.44 2.68 -15.51
CA PHE A 4 2.57 2.07 -14.20
C PHE A 4 1.68 0.82 -14.10
N THR A 5 2.28 -0.36 -13.97
CA THR A 5 1.57 -1.63 -14.11
C THR A 5 1.89 -2.60 -13.00
N TYR A 6 0.92 -3.42 -12.59
CA TYR A 6 1.12 -4.52 -11.65
C TYR A 6 0.65 -5.82 -12.29
N HIS A 7 1.52 -6.83 -12.32
CA HIS A 7 1.28 -8.05 -13.09
C HIS A 7 0.02 -8.82 -12.65
N ARG A 8 -0.38 -8.74 -11.38
CA ARG A 8 -1.61 -9.38 -10.84
C ARG A 8 -2.84 -8.46 -10.80
N SER A 9 -2.75 -7.23 -11.31
CA SER A 9 -3.90 -6.31 -11.34
C SER A 9 -4.79 -6.59 -12.55
N THR A 10 -6.07 -6.82 -12.30
CA THR A 10 -7.09 -6.96 -13.35
C THR A 10 -7.32 -5.65 -14.10
N PHE A 11 -7.14 -4.50 -13.45
CA PHE A 11 -7.17 -3.19 -14.11
C PHE A 11 -5.99 -3.03 -15.07
N SER A 12 -4.77 -3.30 -14.61
CA SER A 12 -3.57 -3.26 -15.46
C SER A 12 -3.66 -4.25 -16.63
N HIS A 13 -4.35 -5.39 -16.48
CA HIS A 13 -4.63 -6.31 -17.59
C HIS A 13 -5.55 -5.69 -18.64
N ARG A 14 -6.67 -5.08 -18.23
CA ARG A 14 -7.62 -4.41 -19.14
C ARG A 14 -6.98 -3.24 -19.89
N VAL A 15 -6.16 -2.44 -19.22
CA VAL A 15 -5.45 -1.31 -19.85
C VAL A 15 -4.48 -1.82 -20.93
N ARG A 16 -3.74 -2.90 -20.67
CA ARG A 16 -2.84 -3.50 -21.66
C ARG A 16 -3.59 -4.00 -22.90
N ILE A 17 -4.76 -4.62 -22.72
CA ILE A 17 -5.64 -5.00 -23.84
C ILE A 17 -6.07 -3.76 -24.64
N ALA A 18 -6.53 -2.71 -23.96
CA ALA A 18 -6.99 -1.49 -24.62
C ALA A 18 -5.87 -0.82 -25.44
N LEU A 19 -4.65 -0.74 -24.89
CA LEU A 19 -3.49 -0.17 -25.59
C LEU A 19 -3.09 -1.02 -26.81
N ALA A 20 -3.09 -2.35 -26.68
CA ALA A 20 -2.81 -3.26 -27.78
C ALA A 20 -3.85 -3.13 -28.91
N LEU A 21 -5.14 -3.07 -28.58
CA LEU A 21 -6.22 -2.85 -29.56
C LEU A 21 -6.12 -1.50 -30.26
N LYS A 22 -5.53 -0.49 -29.60
CA LYS A 22 -5.32 0.84 -30.15
C LYS A 22 -3.98 1.01 -30.87
N GLY A 23 -3.11 0.00 -30.87
CA GLY A 23 -1.77 0.08 -31.46
C GLY A 23 -0.88 1.13 -30.80
N LEU A 24 -1.06 1.36 -29.48
CA LEU A 24 -0.31 2.37 -28.73
C LEU A 24 0.84 1.74 -27.97
N ASP A 25 2.06 2.18 -28.27
CA ASP A 25 3.27 1.78 -27.57
C ASP A 25 3.38 2.44 -26.18
N TYR A 26 3.92 1.68 -25.22
CA TYR A 26 4.17 2.16 -23.87
C TYR A 26 5.38 1.49 -23.24
N THR A 27 6.02 2.21 -22.33
CA THR A 27 7.06 1.69 -21.44
C THR A 27 6.41 1.17 -20.17
N ALA A 28 6.53 -0.13 -19.90
CA ALA A 28 5.97 -0.73 -18.70
C ALA A 28 6.85 -0.42 -17.47
N LEU A 29 6.32 0.37 -16.53
CA LEU A 29 6.95 0.65 -15.26
C LEU A 29 6.31 -0.22 -14.17
N PRO A 30 6.96 -1.30 -13.71
CA PRO A 30 6.36 -2.20 -12.73
C PRO A 30 6.23 -1.51 -11.36
N VAL A 31 5.01 -1.51 -10.82
CA VAL A 31 4.71 -1.03 -9.47
C VAL A 31 4.31 -2.21 -8.61
N SER A 32 4.96 -2.34 -7.45
CA SER A 32 4.57 -3.32 -6.44
C SER A 32 3.42 -2.78 -5.60
N LEU A 33 2.23 -3.33 -5.77
CA LEU A 33 1.07 -2.98 -4.95
C LEU A 33 1.17 -3.51 -3.51
N MET A 34 2.11 -4.43 -3.22
CA MET A 34 2.39 -4.84 -1.84
C MET A 34 2.61 -3.59 -0.96
N ARG A 35 3.40 -2.62 -1.45
CA ARG A 35 3.69 -1.40 -0.69
C ARG A 35 2.47 -0.49 -0.46
N VAL A 36 1.44 -0.56 -1.32
CA VAL A 36 0.22 0.27 -1.20
C VAL A 36 -0.83 -0.45 -0.37
N ALA A 37 -0.99 -1.76 -0.54
CA ALA A 37 -1.81 -2.59 0.33
C ALA A 37 -1.32 -2.55 1.77
N ASP A 38 0.00 -2.50 1.98
CA ASP A 38 0.60 -2.28 3.29
C ASP A 38 0.20 -0.91 3.86
N VAL A 39 0.09 0.16 3.05
CA VAL A 39 -0.31 1.51 3.54
C VAL A 39 -1.76 1.52 4.06
N ASP A 40 -2.70 0.92 3.32
CA ASP A 40 -4.09 0.83 3.76
C ASP A 40 -4.22 -0.09 4.99
N LEU A 41 -3.49 -1.22 4.98
CA LEU A 41 -3.46 -2.15 6.10
C LEU A 41 -2.91 -1.51 7.37
N LEU A 42 -1.84 -0.72 7.28
CA LEU A 42 -1.25 -0.01 8.43
C LEU A 42 -2.21 1.02 9.02
N SER A 43 -2.95 1.72 8.17
CA SER A 43 -3.96 2.70 8.61
C SER A 43 -5.08 2.02 9.40
N GLN A 44 -5.60 0.90 8.90
CA GLN A 44 -6.62 0.10 9.59
C GLN A 44 -6.07 -0.54 10.87
N TRP A 45 -4.83 -1.01 10.82
CA TRP A 45 -4.15 -1.65 11.94
C TRP A 45 -3.87 -0.66 13.09
N TYR A 46 -3.43 0.56 12.77
CA TYR A 46 -3.30 1.64 13.74
C TYR A 46 -4.64 1.97 14.43
N ALA A 47 -5.72 2.09 13.65
CA ALA A 47 -7.04 2.33 14.23
C ALA A 47 -7.46 1.18 15.17
N ALA A 48 -7.19 -0.05 14.78
CA ALA A 48 -7.50 -1.22 15.60
C ALA A 48 -6.74 -1.21 16.94
N HIS A 49 -5.44 -0.86 16.94
CA HIS A 49 -4.67 -0.63 18.17
C HIS A 49 -5.27 0.50 19.02
N ARG A 50 -5.58 1.64 18.39
CA ARG A 50 -6.14 2.82 19.06
C ARG A 50 -7.44 2.53 19.81
N TYR A 51 -8.28 1.65 19.26
CA TYR A 51 -9.57 1.30 19.86
C TYR A 51 -9.54 -0.02 20.64
N GLY A 52 -8.36 -0.58 20.90
CA GLY A 52 -8.19 -1.76 21.75
C GLY A 52 -8.79 -3.05 21.16
N ALA A 53 -8.80 -3.20 19.84
CA ALA A 53 -9.21 -4.45 19.21
C ALA A 53 -8.23 -5.58 19.59
N GLY A 54 -8.75 -6.81 19.77
CA GLY A 54 -7.93 -8.00 19.97
C GLY A 54 -7.21 -8.39 18.68
N LEU A 55 -5.90 -8.13 18.61
CA LEU A 55 -5.07 -8.29 17.41
C LEU A 55 -4.17 -9.54 17.45
N GLU A 56 -4.20 -10.30 18.54
CA GLU A 56 -3.34 -11.46 18.80
C GLU A 56 -3.54 -12.58 17.77
N ALA A 57 -4.74 -12.66 17.19
CA ALA A 57 -5.11 -13.65 16.19
C ALA A 57 -4.42 -13.42 14.81
N TYR A 58 -3.74 -12.29 14.60
CA TYR A 58 -3.22 -11.90 13.27
C TYR A 58 -1.68 -11.72 13.23
N PRO A 59 -0.89 -12.78 13.48
CA PRO A 59 0.58 -12.69 13.58
C PRO A 59 1.27 -12.28 12.27
N ARG A 60 0.64 -12.55 11.12
CA ARG A 60 1.15 -12.09 9.82
C ARG A 60 1.02 -10.57 9.65
N ILE A 61 -0.06 -9.98 10.14
CA ILE A 61 -0.28 -8.53 10.04
C ILE A 61 0.64 -7.80 11.02
N GLN A 62 0.81 -8.33 12.25
CA GLN A 62 1.83 -7.86 13.19
C GLN A 62 3.25 -7.88 12.58
N ARG A 63 3.57 -8.90 11.78
CA ARG A 63 4.85 -8.95 11.06
C ARG A 63 4.95 -7.84 10.00
N VAL A 64 3.87 -7.58 9.25
CA VAL A 64 3.84 -6.50 8.26
C VAL A 64 4.01 -5.13 8.93
N GLU A 65 3.27 -4.86 10.01
CA GLU A 65 3.43 -3.65 10.83
C GLU A 65 4.88 -3.42 11.23
N ARG A 66 5.51 -4.43 11.85
CA ARG A 66 6.90 -4.33 12.29
C ARG A 66 7.87 -4.04 11.14
N LEU A 67 7.67 -4.66 9.98
CA LEU A 67 8.53 -4.41 8.81
C LEU A 67 8.29 -3.02 8.23
N ALA A 68 7.04 -2.58 8.16
CA ALA A 68 6.70 -1.26 7.65
C ALA A 68 7.22 -0.14 8.56
N MET A 69 7.15 -0.31 9.88
CA MET A 69 7.65 0.66 10.86
C MET A 69 9.19 0.79 10.86
N GLN A 70 9.92 -0.06 10.12
CA GLN A 70 11.36 0.14 9.85
C GLN A 70 11.60 1.15 8.72
N HIS A 71 10.60 1.45 7.89
CA HIS A 71 10.74 2.33 6.75
C HIS A 71 10.56 3.82 7.17
N PRO A 72 11.51 4.72 6.83
CA PRO A 72 11.44 6.12 7.25
C PRO A 72 10.17 6.85 6.80
N ALA A 73 9.62 6.51 5.63
CA ALA A 73 8.37 7.13 5.19
C ALA A 73 7.17 6.74 6.07
N CYS A 74 7.10 5.50 6.55
CA CYS A 74 6.04 5.04 7.45
C CYS A 74 6.17 5.68 8.83
N GLN A 75 7.39 5.82 9.35
CA GLN A 75 7.65 6.52 10.62
C GLN A 75 7.24 7.98 10.56
N ARG A 76 7.63 8.72 9.50
CA ARG A 76 7.25 10.13 9.34
C ARG A 76 5.75 10.33 9.14
N ALA A 77 5.07 9.39 8.49
CA ALA A 77 3.63 9.44 8.27
C ALA A 77 2.82 8.89 9.45
N HIS A 78 3.46 8.44 10.53
CA HIS A 78 2.76 7.87 11.67
C HIS A 78 1.84 8.93 12.32
N PRO A 79 0.58 8.60 12.67
CA PRO A 79 -0.36 9.57 13.24
C PRO A 79 0.18 10.30 14.49
N ASP A 80 0.97 9.61 15.32
CA ASP A 80 1.57 10.23 16.50
C ASP A 80 2.72 11.23 16.22
N ALA A 81 3.21 11.28 14.98
CA ALA A 81 4.29 12.16 14.55
C ALA A 81 3.78 13.41 13.81
N GLN A 82 2.47 13.64 13.78
CA GLN A 82 1.87 14.74 13.04
C GLN A 82 1.68 15.99 13.92
N PRO A 83 1.83 17.20 13.35
CA PRO A 83 1.79 18.46 14.10
C PRO A 83 0.39 18.81 14.63
N ASP A 84 -0.66 18.21 14.07
CA ASP A 84 -2.06 18.39 14.47
C ASP A 84 -2.54 17.37 15.51
N LYS A 85 -1.64 16.52 16.03
CA LYS A 85 -1.94 15.59 17.12
C LYS A 85 -2.37 16.39 18.37
N PRO A 86 -3.56 16.10 18.96
CA PRO A 86 -3.96 16.70 20.23
C PRO A 86 -2.96 16.37 21.35
N GLU A 87 -2.75 17.32 22.27
CA GLU A 87 -1.96 17.11 23.50
C GLU A 87 -2.56 16.04 24.41
#